data_AF-A0A1F6RZD6-F1
#
_entry.id   AF-A0A1F6RZD6-F1
#
_cell.length_a   1.000
_cell.length_b   1.000
_cell.length_c   1.000
_cell.angle_alpha   90.00
_cell.angle_beta   90.00
_cell.angle_gamma   90.00
#
_symmetry.space_group_name_H-M   'P 1'
#
loop_
_entity.id
_entity.type
_entity.pdbx_description
1 polymer ?
#
loop_
_entity_poly.entity_id
_entity_poly.type
_entity_poly.pdbx_seq_one_letter_code
_entity_poly.pdbx_strand_id
1 'polypeptide(L)'
;MAIYQSGTAFFQKKEIRDVYKKNKNIFPFVCVSLVDVPTYLIGNIALALASKKIDPVKISPGKMRQKYNKLKLKTKYYNPEIHFASFVLPNNIKKILGSL
;
A
#
# COMPACT_ATOMS: atom_id res chain seq x y z
N MET A 1 -2.89 -3.34 12.92
CA MET A 1 -2.25 -2.95 11.64
C MET A 1 -2.20 -1.45 11.63
N ALA A 2 -1.07 -0.86 11.24
CA ALA A 2 -0.89 0.58 11.11
C ALA A 2 -0.68 0.93 9.63
N ILE A 3 -1.17 2.10 9.23
CA ILE A 3 -1.06 2.63 7.86
C ILE A 3 -0.61 4.07 7.97
N TYR A 4 0.43 4.44 7.21
CA TYR A 4 1.04 5.77 7.22
C TYR A 4 1.02 6.35 5.81
N GLN A 5 0.48 7.56 5.64
CA GLN A 5 0.65 8.30 4.39
C GLN A 5 2.08 8.84 4.33
N SER A 6 2.83 8.43 3.31
CA SER A 6 4.27 8.68 3.18
C SER A 6 4.59 9.66 2.05
N GLY A 7 3.62 10.51 1.69
CA GLY A 7 3.74 11.49 0.61
C GLY A 7 3.46 10.91 -0.79
N THR A 8 3.74 11.72 -1.81
CA THR A 8 3.70 11.35 -3.22
C THR A 8 4.93 10.52 -3.59
N ALA A 9 4.71 9.45 -4.34
CA ALA A 9 5.74 8.52 -4.78
C ALA A 9 6.81 9.17 -5.67
N PHE A 10 6.47 10.28 -6.32
CA PHE A 10 7.37 10.99 -7.21
C PHE A 10 8.33 11.93 -6.46
N PHE A 11 7.84 12.78 -5.55
CA PHE A 11 8.68 13.76 -4.86
C PHE A 11 9.26 13.25 -3.55
N GLN A 12 8.48 12.58 -2.72
CA GLN A 12 8.85 12.21 -1.35
C GLN A 12 9.52 10.83 -1.25
N LYS A 13 10.52 10.60 -2.10
CA LYS A 13 11.23 9.31 -2.18
C LYS A 13 11.96 8.97 -0.87
N LYS A 14 12.48 9.99 -0.17
CA LYS A 14 13.22 9.82 1.08
C LYS A 14 12.27 9.38 2.21
N GLU A 15 11.13 10.04 2.31
CA GLU A 15 10.10 9.77 3.32
C GLU A 15 9.59 8.34 3.19
N ILE A 16 9.27 7.90 1.96
CA ILE A 16 8.83 6.52 1.69
C ILE A 16 9.89 5.52 2.16
N ARG A 17 11.16 5.74 1.80
CA ARG A 17 12.27 4.87 2.19
C ARG A 17 12.43 4.81 3.70
N ASP A 18 12.43 5.96 4.37
CA ASP A 18 12.70 6.06 5.80
C ASP A 18 11.55 5.44 6.61
N VAL A 19 10.30 5.72 6.25
CA VAL A 19 9.13 5.11 6.89
C VAL A 19 9.13 3.59 6.67
N TYR A 20 9.43 3.12 5.47
CA TYR A 20 9.51 1.68 5.18
C TYR A 20 10.59 1.00 6.01
N LYS A 21 11.81 1.54 6.03
CA LYS A 21 12.95 0.98 6.78
C LYS A 21 12.70 0.97 8.29
N LYS A 22 12.22 2.09 8.85
CA LYS A 22 11.89 2.18 10.28
C LYS A 22 10.86 1.14 10.69
N ASN A 23 9.81 0.97 9.90
CA ASN A 23 8.78 -0.03 10.19
C ASN A 23 9.29 -1.46 10.04
N LYS A 24 10.17 -1.75 9.07
CA LYS A 24 10.76 -3.09 8.89
C LYS A 24 11.55 -3.58 10.09
N ASN A 25 12.12 -2.66 10.88
CA ASN A 25 12.85 -3.01 12.10
C ASN A 25 11.93 -3.39 13.27
N ILE A 26 10.64 -3.07 13.19
CA ILE A 26 9.68 -3.21 14.30
C ILE A 26 8.61 -4.28 13.97
N PHE A 27 8.21 -4.37 12.69
CA PHE A 27 7.10 -5.18 12.25
C PHE A 27 7.55 -6.29 11.29
N PRO A 28 7.08 -7.53 11.47
CA PRO A 28 7.41 -8.65 10.57
C PRO A 28 6.80 -8.48 9.16
N PHE A 29 5.67 -7.77 9.04
CA PHE A 29 5.02 -7.54 7.76
C PHE A 29 4.97 -6.05 7.46
N VAL A 30 5.69 -5.63 6.41
CA VAL A 30 5.74 -4.24 5.93
C VAL A 30 5.69 -4.20 4.42
N CYS A 31 4.76 -3.42 3.88
CA CYS A 31 4.63 -3.20 2.43
C CYS A 31 4.28 -1.74 2.12
N VAL A 32 4.37 -1.39 0.85
CA VAL A 32 3.91 -0.09 0.32
C VAL A 32 2.76 -0.35 -0.64
N SER A 33 1.72 0.47 -0.52
CA SER A 33 0.58 0.53 -1.43
C SER A 33 0.56 1.90 -2.11
N LEU A 34 0.26 1.93 -3.41
CA LEU A 34 0.09 3.16 -4.18
C LEU A 34 -1.39 3.41 -4.40
N VAL A 35 -1.84 4.62 -4.11
CA VAL A 35 -3.22 5.06 -4.36
C VAL A 35 -3.23 6.30 -5.21
N ASP A 36 -4.25 6.39 -6.06
CA ASP A 36 -4.48 7.54 -6.92
C ASP A 36 -5.43 8.53 -6.25
N VAL A 37 -5.01 9.78 -6.15
CA VAL A 37 -5.77 10.86 -5.52
C VAL A 37 -5.68 12.09 -6.43
N PRO A 38 -6.73 12.43 -7.19
CA PRO A 38 -6.65 13.43 -8.26
C PRO A 38 -6.17 14.82 -7.83
N THR A 39 -6.46 15.21 -6.59
CA THR A 39 -6.07 16.53 -6.05
C THR A 39 -4.62 16.58 -5.57
N TYR A 40 -3.97 15.42 -5.41
CA TYR A 40 -2.53 15.36 -5.16
C TYR A 40 -1.80 15.41 -6.50
N LEU A 41 -1.34 16.61 -6.83
CA LEU A 41 -0.60 16.86 -8.06
C LEU A 41 0.67 16.01 -8.09
N ILE A 42 0.93 15.37 -9.24
CA ILE A 42 2.17 14.67 -9.61
C ILE A 42 2.38 13.33 -8.88
N GLY A 43 1.65 12.32 -9.37
CA GLY A 43 1.89 10.91 -9.08
C GLY A 43 1.03 10.33 -7.95
N ASN A 44 1.21 9.05 -7.69
CA ASN A 44 0.43 8.33 -6.67
C ASN A 44 0.88 8.68 -5.25
N ILE A 45 -0.06 8.65 -4.30
CA ILE A 45 0.29 8.69 -2.88
C ILE A 45 0.78 7.30 -2.47
N ALA A 46 1.92 7.27 -1.76
CA ALA A 46 2.45 6.05 -1.15
C ALA A 46 1.92 5.91 0.28
N LEU A 47 1.34 4.74 0.57
CA LEU A 47 0.91 4.32 1.88
C LEU A 47 1.86 3.22 2.37
N ALA A 48 2.53 3.42 3.49
CA ALA A 48 3.30 2.38 4.16
C ALA A 48 2.40 1.63 5.15
N LEU A 49 2.30 0.31 4.98
CA LEU A 49 1.51 -0.55 5.87
C LEU A 49 2.45 -1.39 6.72
N ALA A 50 2.14 -1.51 8.01
CA ALA A 50 2.91 -2.30 8.96
C ALA A 50 2.01 -3.12 9.90
N SER A 51 2.40 -4.36 10.17
CA SER A 51 1.56 -5.29 10.93
C SER A 51 2.38 -6.36 11.63
N LYS A 52 1.96 -6.73 12.86
CA LYS A 52 2.56 -7.81 13.65
C LYS A 52 1.93 -9.19 13.39
N LYS A 53 0.70 -9.24 12.87
CA LYS A 53 -0.09 -10.49 12.77
C LYS A 53 -0.57 -10.82 11.36
N ILE A 54 -0.89 -9.79 10.58
CA ILE A 54 -1.52 -9.93 9.27
C ILE A 54 -0.52 -9.51 8.20
N ASP A 55 -0.26 -10.39 7.24
CA ASP A 55 0.43 -10.03 6.01
C ASP A 55 -0.58 -9.43 5.02
N PRO A 56 -0.51 -8.12 4.72
CA PRO A 56 -1.51 -7.42 3.92
C PRO A 56 -1.58 -7.89 2.46
N VAL A 57 -0.54 -8.54 1.93
CA VAL A 57 -0.50 -8.99 0.51
C VAL A 57 -0.88 -10.46 0.33
N LYS A 58 -1.07 -11.22 1.41
CA LYS A 58 -1.33 -12.68 1.35
C LYS A 58 -2.80 -13.10 1.32
N ILE A 59 -3.75 -12.16 1.39
CA ILE A 59 -5.16 -12.52 1.28
C ILE A 59 -5.45 -13.03 -0.14
N SER A 60 -6.16 -14.17 -0.28
CA SER A 60 -6.51 -14.67 -1.60
C SER A 60 -7.60 -13.81 -2.25
N PRO A 61 -7.61 -13.65 -3.58
CA PRO A 61 -8.63 -12.86 -4.28
C PRO A 61 -10.06 -13.30 -3.97
N GLY A 62 -10.31 -14.62 -3.90
CA GLY A 62 -11.62 -15.16 -3.55
C GLY A 62 -12.08 -14.76 -2.14
N LYS A 63 -11.20 -14.87 -1.13
CA LYS A 63 -11.51 -14.45 0.25
C LYS A 63 -11.74 -12.94 0.32
N MET A 64 -10.96 -12.15 -0.42
CA MET A 64 -11.11 -10.70 -0.44
C MET A 64 -12.45 -10.27 -1.05
N ARG A 65 -12.83 -10.86 -2.20
CA ARG A 65 -14.14 -10.64 -2.83
C ARG A 65 -15.30 -11.03 -1.90
N GLN A 66 -15.22 -12.20 -1.26
CA GLN A 66 -16.25 -12.65 -0.32
C GLN A 66 -16.41 -11.68 0.85
N LYS A 67 -15.29 -11.24 1.46
CA LYS A 67 -15.30 -10.26 2.55
C LYS A 67 -15.88 -8.92 2.10
N TYR A 68 -15.48 -8.43 0.94
CA TYR A 68 -15.99 -7.19 0.36
C TYR A 68 -17.51 -7.25 0.13
N ASN A 69 -18.02 -8.31 -0.50
CA ASN A 69 -19.44 -8.50 -0.75
C ASN A 69 -20.26 -8.59 0.54
N LYS A 70 -19.73 -9.25 1.58
CA LYS A 70 -20.37 -9.35 2.90
C LYS A 70 -20.54 -7.98 3.58
N LEU A 71 -19.62 -7.04 3.34
CA LEU A 71 -19.67 -5.71 3.94
C LEU A 71 -20.75 -4.81 3.32
N LYS A 72 -21.29 -5.15 2.14
CA LYS A 72 -22.34 -4.39 1.43
C LYS A 72 -22.03 -2.89 1.29
N LEU A 73 -20.75 -2.53 1.14
CA LEU A 73 -20.29 -1.16 1.01
C LEU A 73 -20.59 -0.62 -0.39
N LYS A 74 -21.00 0.65 -0.46
CA LYS A 74 -21.06 1.41 -1.71
C LYS A 74 -19.82 2.29 -1.83
N THR A 75 -18.82 1.83 -2.55
CA THR A 75 -17.56 2.56 -2.77
C THR A 75 -17.52 3.14 -4.19
N LYS A 76 -16.83 4.27 -4.35
CA LYS A 76 -16.61 4.91 -5.67
C LYS A 76 -15.23 4.60 -6.28
N TYR A 77 -14.28 4.17 -5.44
CA TYR A 77 -12.89 3.93 -5.85
C TYR A 77 -12.43 2.53 -5.46
N TYR A 78 -12.51 2.21 -4.17
CA TYR A 78 -12.04 0.93 -3.65
C TYR A 78 -12.88 -0.25 -4.15
N ASN A 79 -12.23 -1.26 -4.69
CA ASN A 79 -12.80 -2.58 -4.96
C ASN A 79 -11.68 -3.64 -4.75
N PRO A 80 -12.01 -4.95 -4.75
CA PRO A 80 -11.01 -6.00 -4.53
C PRO A 80 -9.83 -5.95 -5.51
N GLU A 81 -10.07 -5.61 -6.78
CA GLU A 81 -9.04 -5.51 -7.81
C GLU A 81 -8.07 -4.36 -7.55
N ILE A 82 -8.61 -3.18 -7.20
CA ILE A 82 -7.83 -1.99 -6.80
C ILE A 82 -6.99 -2.29 -5.56
N HIS A 83 -7.51 -3.06 -4.60
CA HIS A 83 -6.75 -3.46 -3.43
C HIS A 83 -5.46 -4.22 -3.82
N PHE A 84 -5.55 -5.23 -4.68
CA PHE A 84 -4.37 -5.99 -5.12
C PHE A 84 -3.44 -5.15 -6.00
N ALA A 85 -4.00 -4.41 -6.97
CA ALA A 85 -3.24 -3.56 -7.86
C ALA A 85 -2.42 -2.51 -7.10
N SER A 86 -2.95 -2.00 -5.98
CA SER A 86 -2.25 -1.01 -5.16
C SER A 86 -0.91 -1.51 -4.60
N PHE A 87 -0.74 -2.82 -4.41
CA PHE A 87 0.53 -3.41 -3.94
C PHE A 87 1.50 -3.75 -5.08
N VAL A 88 1.08 -3.59 -6.34
CA VAL A 88 1.94 -3.79 -7.51
C VAL A 88 2.73 -2.50 -7.75
N LEU A 89 4.03 -2.57 -7.48
CA LEU A 89 4.90 -1.39 -7.49
C LEU A 89 5.69 -1.27 -8.82
N PRO A 90 5.78 -0.06 -9.41
CA PRO A 90 6.69 0.20 -10.52
C PRO A 90 8.17 0.10 -10.10
N ASN A 91 9.06 -0.10 -11.06
CA ASN A 91 10.48 -0.39 -10.79
C ASN A 91 11.21 0.74 -10.07
N ASN A 92 10.88 2.01 -10.32
CA ASN A 92 11.47 3.14 -9.60
C ASN A 92 11.14 3.08 -8.09
N ILE A 93 9.93 2.68 -7.70
CA ILE A 93 9.53 2.54 -6.30
C ILE A 93 10.21 1.33 -5.66
N LYS A 94 10.22 0.18 -6.34
CA LYS A 94 10.94 -1.01 -5.87
C LYS A 94 12.43 -0.74 -5.58
N LYS A 95 13.10 0.04 -6.44
CA LYS A 95 14.49 0.51 -6.21
C LYS A 95 14.62 1.37 -4.95
N ILE A 96 13.67 2.26 -4.69
CA ILE A 96 13.67 3.09 -3.46
C ILE A 96 13.58 2.23 -2.19
N LEU A 97 12.81 1.14 -2.25
CA LEU A 97 12.59 0.20 -1.14
C LEU A 97 13.70 -0.84 -0.98
N GLY A 98 14.60 -0.97 -1.97
CA GLY A 98 15.67 -1.98 -1.97
C GLY A 98 15.15 -3.41 -2.21
N SER A 99 14.07 -3.55 -2.99
CA SER A 99 13.45 -4.85 -3.33
C SER A 99 13.70 -5.27 -4.78
N LEU A 100 14.64 -4.62 -5.46
CA LEU A 100 15.08 -4.85 -6.83
C LEU A 100 16.60 -4.76 -6.86
#